data_AF-B3VCG2-F1
#
_entry.id   AF-B3VCG2-F1
#
_cell.length_a   1.000
_cell.length_b   1.000
_cell.length_c   1.000
_cell.angle_alpha   90.00
_cell.angle_beta   90.00
_cell.angle_gamma   90.00
#
_symmetry.space_group_name_H-M   'P 1'
#
loop_
_entity.id
_entity.type
_entity.pdbx_description
1 polymer ?
#
loop_
_entity_poly.entity_id
_entity_poly.type
_entity_poly.pdbx_seq_one_letter_code
_entity_poly.pdbx_strand_id
1 'polypeptide(L)'
;MAASSNSSLSGSSVSSDAEEYQPPIWKSYLYQLQQEAPRPKRIICPREVENRPKYYETLRYLMIHLKKVTMNEKDNFMNAENLGIVFGPTLMRPPEDSTLTTLHDMRYQKLIVQILIENEDVLF
;
A
#
# COMPACT_ATOMS: atom_id res chain seq x y z
N MET A 1 -30.49 68.83 -22.29
CA MET A 1 -30.12 67.42 -22.02
C MET A 1 -29.43 66.88 -23.27
N ALA A 2 -28.39 66.06 -23.07
CA ALA A 2 -27.26 65.83 -23.95
C ALA A 2 -27.55 65.15 -25.30
N ALA A 3 -26.52 65.20 -26.14
CA ALA A 3 -26.50 64.90 -27.57
C ALA A 3 -25.88 63.52 -27.91
N SER A 4 -26.15 63.11 -29.14
CA SER A 4 -25.24 62.47 -30.12
C SER A 4 -24.73 61.02 -29.95
N SER A 5 -25.18 60.22 -30.93
CA SER A 5 -24.36 59.56 -31.96
C SER A 5 -23.58 58.26 -31.69
N ASN A 6 -23.93 57.28 -32.53
CA ASN A 6 -23.08 56.43 -33.38
C ASN A 6 -22.11 55.38 -32.78
N SER A 7 -22.37 54.15 -33.23
CA SER A 7 -21.43 53.23 -33.93
C SER A 7 -20.67 52.15 -33.15
N SER A 8 -20.61 51.00 -33.83
CA SER A 8 -19.49 50.03 -33.90
C SER A 8 -19.18 49.12 -32.71
N LEU A 9 -19.31 47.82 -33.01
CA LEU A 9 -18.56 46.66 -32.50
C LEU A 9 -17.38 46.97 -31.56
N SER A 10 -17.41 46.41 -30.35
CA SER A 10 -16.20 45.87 -29.73
C SER A 10 -16.56 44.59 -28.97
N GLY A 11 -15.94 43.49 -29.41
CA GLY A 11 -15.91 42.26 -28.66
C GLY A 11 -15.05 42.45 -27.42
N SER A 12 -15.55 41.99 -26.28
CA SER A 12 -14.80 41.94 -25.04
C SER A 12 -14.61 40.48 -24.64
N SER A 13 -13.46 39.96 -25.09
CA SER A 13 -12.59 39.03 -24.37
C SER A 13 -13.24 37.84 -23.67
N VAL A 14 -13.13 36.69 -24.34
CA VAL A 14 -12.95 35.36 -23.75
C VAL A 14 -12.06 35.47 -22.50
N SER A 15 -12.64 35.35 -21.30
CA SER A 15 -11.86 34.91 -20.15
C SER A 15 -11.60 33.43 -20.39
N SER A 16 -10.41 33.17 -20.94
CA SER A 16 -9.81 31.85 -20.96
C SER A 16 -9.48 31.54 -19.51
N ASP A 17 -10.48 31.06 -18.77
CA ASP A 17 -10.23 30.33 -17.55
C ASP A 17 -9.42 29.12 -18.00
N ALA A 18 -8.10 29.23 -17.82
CA ALA A 18 -7.21 28.10 -17.90
C ALA A 18 -7.65 27.15 -16.79
N GLU A 19 -8.61 26.29 -17.09
CA GLU A 19 -8.87 25.08 -16.33
C GLU A 19 -7.53 24.37 -16.23
N GLU A 20 -6.91 24.53 -15.07
CA GLU A 20 -5.66 23.91 -14.69
C GLU A 20 -5.83 22.41 -14.94
N TYR A 21 -5.20 21.92 -16.01
CA TYR A 21 -5.29 20.52 -16.42
C TYR A 21 -4.84 19.65 -15.24
N GLN A 22 -5.81 19.09 -14.52
CA GLN A 22 -5.57 18.08 -13.50
C GLN A 22 -5.42 16.75 -14.23
N PRO A 23 -4.20 16.19 -14.33
CA PRO A 23 -4.03 14.90 -14.98
C PRO A 23 -4.88 13.86 -14.23
N PRO A 24 -5.43 12.86 -14.94
CA PRO A 24 -6.15 11.78 -14.29
C PRO A 24 -5.26 11.16 -13.20
N ILE A 25 -5.83 11.01 -11.99
CA ILE A 25 -5.19 10.34 -10.84
C ILE A 25 -4.61 8.98 -11.26
N TRP A 26 -5.30 8.33 -12.20
CA TRP A 26 -4.86 7.12 -12.86
C TRP A 26 -3.73 7.38 -13.85
N LYS A 27 -2.52 7.16 -13.37
CA LYS A 27 -1.32 7.03 -14.20
C LYS A 27 -1.31 5.62 -14.82
N SER A 28 -1.93 5.46 -15.99
CA SER A 28 -2.00 4.19 -16.74
C SER A 28 -0.63 3.50 -16.92
N TYR A 29 0.43 4.29 -17.02
CA TYR A 29 1.81 3.82 -17.08
C TYR A 29 2.23 2.99 -15.84
N LEU A 30 1.77 3.33 -14.63
CA LEU A 30 2.08 2.55 -13.43
C LEU A 30 1.48 1.14 -13.50
N TYR A 31 0.28 1.00 -14.08
CA TYR A 31 -0.34 -0.30 -14.30
C TYR A 31 0.43 -1.12 -15.35
N GLN A 32 0.91 -0.49 -16.42
CA GLN A 32 1.78 -1.16 -17.40
C GLN A 32 3.09 -1.66 -16.76
N LEU A 33 3.77 -0.82 -15.99
CA LEU A 33 4.97 -1.22 -15.24
C LEU A 33 4.71 -2.39 -14.29
N GLN A 34 3.54 -2.42 -13.65
CA GLN A 34 3.15 -3.55 -12.80
C GLN A 34 2.98 -4.85 -13.61
N GLN A 35 2.48 -4.79 -14.85
CA GLN A 35 2.37 -5.97 -15.71
C GLN A 35 3.73 -6.43 -16.26
N GLU A 36 4.68 -5.52 -16.43
CA GLU A 36 6.06 -5.80 -16.84
C GLU A 36 6.94 -6.29 -15.68
N ALA A 37 6.47 -6.16 -14.43
CA ALA A 37 7.23 -6.57 -13.26
C ALA A 37 7.61 -8.06 -13.36
N PRO A 38 8.88 -8.41 -13.08
CA PRO A 38 9.32 -9.80 -13.12
C PRO A 38 8.43 -10.67 -12.24
N ARG A 39 7.98 -11.82 -12.77
CA ARG A 39 7.25 -12.78 -11.95
C ARG A 39 8.16 -13.23 -10.80
N PRO A 40 7.74 -13.08 -9.53
CA PRO A 40 8.55 -13.51 -8.40
C PRO A 40 8.86 -15.00 -8.54
N LYS A 41 10.15 -15.34 -8.57
CA LYS A 41 10.60 -16.73 -8.62
C LYS A 41 10.43 -17.32 -7.22
N ARG A 42 9.54 -18.31 -7.09
CA ARG A 42 9.38 -19.05 -5.83
C ARG A 42 10.68 -19.78 -5.51
N ILE A 43 11.25 -19.52 -4.35
CA ILE A 43 12.31 -20.34 -3.77
C ILE A 43 11.61 -21.49 -3.04
N ILE A 44 11.76 -22.70 -3.53
CA ILE A 44 11.25 -23.91 -2.86
C ILE A 44 12.31 -24.33 -1.85
N CYS A 45 11.94 -24.44 -0.58
CA CYS A 45 12.77 -25.12 0.42
C CYS A 45 12.44 -26.62 0.36
N PRO A 46 13.32 -27.49 -0.16
CA PRO A 46 13.06 -28.94 -0.23
C PRO A 46 13.23 -29.63 1.14
N ARG A 47 13.69 -28.90 2.15
CA ARG A 47 13.88 -29.42 3.50
C ARG A 47 12.62 -29.17 4.31
N GLU A 48 11.76 -30.17 4.40
CA GLU A 48 10.69 -30.16 5.40
C GLU A 48 11.35 -30.30 6.79
N VAL A 49 11.08 -29.32 7.65
CA VAL A 49 11.51 -29.38 9.05
C VAL A 49 10.43 -30.15 9.80
N GLU A 50 10.80 -31.30 10.35
CA GLU A 50 9.89 -32.16 11.10
C GLU A 50 9.20 -31.37 12.22
N ASN A 51 7.88 -31.52 12.38
CA ASN A 51 7.03 -30.81 13.34
C ASN A 51 6.86 -29.29 13.15
N ARG A 52 7.23 -28.70 12.00
CA ARG A 52 6.93 -27.27 11.71
C ARG A 52 5.76 -27.08 10.74
N PRO A 53 4.97 -25.99 10.88
CA PRO A 53 3.93 -25.65 9.92
C PRO A 53 4.47 -25.48 8.50
N LYS A 54 3.65 -25.82 7.49
CA LYS A 54 3.99 -25.84 6.05
C LYS A 54 4.69 -24.58 5.52
N TYR A 55 4.40 -23.41 6.07
CA TYR A 55 4.94 -22.12 5.60
C TYR A 55 5.90 -21.46 6.60
N TYR A 56 6.36 -22.19 7.62
CA TYR A 56 7.17 -21.65 8.70
C TYR A 56 8.44 -20.95 8.20
N GLU A 57 9.23 -21.59 7.33
CA GLU A 57 10.49 -21.00 6.84
C GLU A 57 10.26 -19.75 5.97
N THR A 58 9.14 -19.69 5.25
CA THR A 58 8.77 -18.50 4.47
C THR A 58 8.41 -17.35 5.41
N LEU A 59 7.60 -17.63 6.44
CA LEU A 59 7.24 -16.63 7.45
C LEU A 59 8.47 -16.13 8.21
N ARG A 60 9.34 -17.04 8.65
CA ARG A 60 10.61 -16.74 9.31
C ARG A 60 11.48 -15.78 8.48
N TYR A 61 11.71 -16.12 7.21
CA TYR A 61 12.50 -15.28 6.32
C TYR A 61 11.88 -13.89 6.15
N LEU A 62 10.55 -13.82 6.01
CA LEU A 62 9.82 -12.56 5.91
C LEU A 62 9.99 -11.72 7.18
N MET A 63 9.79 -12.29 8.37
CA MET A 63 9.91 -11.56 9.64
C MET A 63 11.32 -11.01 9.85
N ILE A 64 12.36 -11.80 9.53
CA ILE A 64 13.77 -11.34 9.56
C ILE A 64 13.99 -10.18 8.60
N HIS A 65 13.42 -10.23 7.39
CA HIS A 65 13.53 -9.14 6.43
C HIS A 65 12.82 -7.87 6.93
N LEU A 66 11.59 -8.02 7.43
CA LEU A 66 10.81 -6.89 7.96
C LEU A 66 11.47 -6.27 9.18
N LYS A 67 12.12 -7.06 10.06
CA LYS A 67 12.91 -6.51 11.17
C LYS A 67 14.02 -5.58 10.65
N LYS A 68 14.75 -5.97 9.60
CA LYS A 68 15.76 -5.09 8.96
C LYS A 68 15.13 -3.80 8.42
N VAL A 69 13.93 -3.86 7.85
CA VAL A 69 13.22 -2.65 7.40
C VAL A 69 12.96 -1.71 8.57
N THR A 70 12.53 -2.23 9.73
CA THR A 70 12.31 -1.41 10.94
C THR A 70 13.59 -0.78 11.49
N MET A 71 14.75 -1.40 11.28
CA MET A 71 16.04 -0.80 11.67
C MET A 71 16.38 0.48 10.88
N ASN A 72 15.75 0.67 9.72
CA ASN A 72 15.88 1.85 8.88
C ASN A 72 14.68 2.80 9.00
N GLU A 73 13.90 2.72 10.09
CA GLU A 73 12.69 3.53 10.30
C GLU A 73 12.95 5.04 10.16
N LYS A 74 14.14 5.53 10.53
CA LYS A 74 14.48 6.95 10.41
C LYS A 74 14.44 7.49 8.97
N ASP A 75 14.67 6.62 7.98
CA ASP A 75 14.72 6.98 6.56
C ASP A 75 13.46 6.56 5.82
N ASN A 76 12.89 5.40 6.16
CA ASN A 76 11.75 4.81 5.45
C ASN A 76 10.39 5.02 6.17
N PHE A 77 10.40 5.47 7.42
CA PHE A 77 9.22 5.71 8.27
C PHE A 77 8.37 4.46 8.56
N MET A 78 8.95 3.27 8.46
CA MET A 78 8.26 2.00 8.66
C MET A 78 8.72 1.31 9.97
N ASN A 79 7.98 1.52 11.06
CA ASN A 79 8.05 0.65 12.25
C ASN A 79 7.25 -0.64 12.07
N ALA A 80 7.39 -1.54 13.05
CA ALA A 80 6.66 -2.81 13.11
C ALA A 80 5.13 -2.61 13.12
N GLU A 81 4.62 -1.54 13.74
CA GLU A 81 3.19 -1.23 13.76
C GLU A 81 2.67 -0.89 12.35
N ASN A 82 3.38 -0.02 11.62
CA ASN A 82 3.08 0.36 10.24
C ASN A 82 3.14 -0.86 9.31
N LEU A 83 4.15 -1.70 9.47
CA LEU A 83 4.27 -2.95 8.71
C LEU A 83 3.15 -3.94 9.06
N GLY A 84 2.73 -4.02 10.32
CA GLY A 84 1.60 -4.83 10.76
C GLY A 84 0.29 -4.43 10.06
N ILE A 85 0.05 -3.14 9.84
CA ILE A 85 -1.13 -2.65 9.11
C ILE A 85 -1.15 -3.17 7.67
N VAL A 86 0.01 -3.16 6.99
CA VAL A 86 0.14 -3.57 5.58
C VAL A 86 0.07 -5.10 5.44
N PHE A 87 0.81 -5.81 6.28
CA PHE A 87 1.00 -7.25 6.16
C PHE A 87 -0.05 -8.09 6.90
N GLY A 88 -0.70 -7.55 7.94
CA GLY A 88 -1.79 -8.21 8.68
C GLY A 88 -2.85 -8.84 7.77
N PRO A 89 -3.57 -8.04 6.95
CA PRO A 89 -4.60 -8.56 6.04
C PRO A 89 -4.03 -9.37 4.86
N THR A 90 -2.74 -9.22 4.56
CA THR A 90 -2.08 -9.95 3.46
C THR A 90 -1.71 -11.37 3.89
N LEU A 91 -1.26 -11.54 5.14
CA LEU A 91 -0.80 -12.82 5.68
C LEU A 91 -1.92 -13.65 6.31
N MET A 92 -2.98 -13.00 6.79
CA MET A 92 -4.09 -13.66 7.47
C MET A 92 -5.40 -13.29 6.79
N ARG A 93 -6.20 -14.33 6.47
CA ARG A 93 -7.53 -14.17 5.91
C ARG A 93 -8.56 -14.65 6.93
N PRO A 94 -9.55 -13.82 7.32
CA PRO A 94 -10.61 -14.27 8.19
C PRO A 94 -11.43 -15.37 7.47
N PRO A 95 -11.93 -16.38 8.20
CA PRO A 95 -12.66 -17.50 7.60
C PRO A 95 -14.10 -17.14 7.20
N GLU A 96 -14.67 -16.06 7.75
CA GLU A 96 -16.09 -15.69 7.64
C GLU A 96 -16.25 -14.21 7.24
N ASP A 97 -17.28 -13.89 6.43
CA ASP A 97 -17.53 -12.53 5.90
C ASP A 97 -18.40 -11.64 6.84
N SER A 98 -18.53 -12.01 8.11
CA SER A 98 -19.33 -11.22 9.08
C SER A 98 -18.62 -9.91 9.42
N THR A 99 -19.28 -8.78 9.18
CA THR A 99 -18.67 -7.43 9.19
C THR A 99 -18.07 -7.02 10.54
N LEU A 100 -18.72 -7.37 11.66
CA LEU A 100 -18.27 -6.98 13.00
C LEU A 100 -17.07 -7.83 13.46
N THR A 101 -17.10 -9.14 13.19
CA THR A 101 -15.98 -10.06 13.46
C THR A 101 -14.76 -9.69 12.63
N THR A 102 -14.96 -9.30 11.37
CA THR A 102 -13.88 -8.83 10.48
C THR A 102 -13.14 -7.61 11.05
N LEU A 103 -13.84 -6.64 11.64
CA LEU A 103 -13.20 -5.45 12.22
C LEU A 103 -12.33 -5.79 13.44
N HIS A 104 -12.80 -6.70 14.30
CA HIS A 104 -12.04 -7.20 15.43
C HIS A 104 -10.81 -7.96 14.93
N ASP A 105 -10.99 -8.87 13.97
CA ASP A 105 -9.92 -9.68 13.38
C ASP A 105 -8.82 -8.83 12.74
N MET A 106 -9.15 -7.74 12.04
CA MET A 106 -8.14 -6.85 11.47
C MET A 106 -7.20 -6.25 12.51
N ARG A 107 -7.70 -5.95 13.72
CA ARG A 107 -6.85 -5.44 14.81
C ARG A 107 -5.87 -6.50 15.29
N TYR A 108 -6.31 -7.74 15.45
CA TYR A 108 -5.43 -8.84 15.85
C TYR A 108 -4.47 -9.21 14.75
N GLN A 109 -4.88 -9.19 13.49
CA GLN A 109 -4.00 -9.47 12.36
C GLN A 109 -2.81 -8.49 12.32
N LYS A 110 -3.08 -7.19 12.45
CA LYS A 110 -2.03 -6.18 12.60
C LYS A 110 -1.11 -6.51 13.79
N LEU A 111 -1.71 -6.73 14.96
CA LEU A 111 -0.95 -6.95 16.20
C LEU A 111 -0.09 -8.21 16.16
N ILE A 112 -0.60 -9.31 15.61
CA ILE A 112 0.14 -10.56 15.44
C ILE A 112 1.38 -10.31 14.59
N VAL A 113 1.23 -9.65 13.43
CA VAL A 113 2.37 -9.35 12.57
C VAL A 113 3.37 -8.43 13.25
N GLN A 114 2.90 -7.40 13.95
CA GLN A 114 3.78 -6.52 14.72
C GLN A 114 4.63 -7.32 15.73
N ILE A 115 3.99 -8.17 16.54
CA ILE A 115 4.68 -9.01 17.55
C ILE A 115 5.69 -9.95 16.90
N LEU A 116 5.33 -10.56 15.76
CA LEU A 116 6.22 -11.46 15.02
C LEU A 116 7.48 -10.75 14.49
N ILE A 117 7.37 -9.47 14.11
CA ILE A 117 8.51 -8.64 13.67
C ILE A 117 9.36 -8.20 14.86
N GLU A 118 8.72 -7.79 15.96
CA GLU A 118 9.42 -7.27 17.14
C GLU A 118 10.25 -8.35 17.83
N ASN A 119 9.76 -9.60 17.85
CA ASN A 119 10.34 -10.73 18.59
C ASN A 119 10.86 -11.82 17.65
N GLU A 120 11.32 -11.47 16.45
CA GLU A 120 11.68 -12.46 15.43
C GLU A 120 12.87 -13.33 15.85
N ASP A 121 13.78 -12.79 16.67
CA ASP A 121 14.97 -13.43 17.20
C ASP A 121 14.67 -14.52 18.23
N VAL A 122 13.56 -14.40 18.95
CA VAL A 122 13.12 -15.37 19.96
C VAL A 122 12.17 -16.42 19.35
N LEU A 123 11.34 -16.02 18.38
CA LEU A 123 10.29 -16.87 17.81
C LEU A 123 10.77 -17.79 16.67
N PHE A 124 11.91 -17.50 16.04
CA PHE A 124 12.39 -18.16 14.83
C PHE A 124 13.88 -18.54 14.82
#